data_AF-A0A966DQ98-F1
#
_entry.id   AF-A0A966DQ98-F1
#
_cell.length_a   1.000
_cell.length_b   1.000
_cell.length_c   1.000
_cell.angle_alpha   90.00
_cell.angle_beta   90.00
_cell.angle_gamma   90.00
#
_symmetry.space_group_name_H-M   'P 1'
#
loop_
_entity.id
_entity.type
_entity.pdbx_description
1 polymer ?
#
loop_
_entity_poly.entity_id
_entity_poly.type
_entity_poly.pdbx_seq_one_letter_code
_entity_poly.pdbx_strand_id
1 'polypeptide(L)'
;MNYVKWKNRTWEVHERWGIVHPDYPFEYSDKRCVEVRDDELILKTKYKPKQIAGFGLVPYAHGKAICMDKFHFGNYKIVCKLPIGNYLWPAIWMYDHKTWPPEIDIMEAYSNGFRSYFNINFNSFKGFFKTLKNPYRIEANYHINKGEGLGADRAHLGWSTNLDKDLIFE
;
A
#
# COMPACT_ATOMS: atom_id res chain seq x y z
N MET A 1 16.89 1.39 -17.16
CA MET A 1 15.77 0.43 -17.28
C MET A 1 14.67 0.86 -16.32
N ASN A 2 13.41 0.88 -16.78
CA ASN A 2 12.21 1.24 -16.00
C ASN A 2 11.49 0.00 -15.46
N TYR A 3 12.16 -1.15 -15.47
CA TYR A 3 11.63 -2.45 -15.10
C TYR A 3 12.65 -3.20 -14.24
N VAL A 4 12.15 -4.10 -13.39
CA VAL A 4 12.92 -5.11 -12.65
C VAL A 4 12.30 -6.49 -12.84
N LYS A 5 13.11 -7.54 -12.75
CA LYS A 5 12.63 -8.94 -12.78
C LYS A 5 12.67 -9.49 -11.36
N TRP A 6 11.55 -10.03 -10.89
CA TRP A 6 11.44 -10.66 -9.57
C TRP A 6 10.34 -11.72 -9.58
N LYS A 7 10.60 -12.88 -8.96
CA LYS A 7 9.69 -14.04 -8.91
C LYS A 7 9.07 -14.41 -10.26
N ASN A 8 9.92 -14.53 -11.30
CA ASN A 8 9.56 -14.86 -12.68
C ASN A 8 8.55 -13.90 -13.34
N ARG A 9 8.45 -12.66 -12.84
CA ARG A 9 7.57 -11.63 -13.37
C ARG A 9 8.33 -10.35 -13.67
N THR A 10 7.76 -9.54 -14.56
CA THR A 10 8.29 -8.21 -14.90
C THR A 10 7.52 -7.16 -14.12
N TRP A 11 8.26 -6.26 -13.46
CA TRP A 11 7.70 -5.21 -12.64
C TRP A 11 8.16 -3.84 -13.14
N GLU A 12 7.21 -2.96 -13.44
CA GLU A 12 7.45 -1.56 -13.81
C GLU A 12 7.68 -0.71 -12.56
N VAL A 13 8.72 0.13 -12.57
CA VAL A 13 9.15 0.89 -11.37
C VAL A 13 8.83 2.38 -11.39
N HIS A 14 7.70 2.72 -12.01
CA HIS A 14 7.15 4.07 -12.03
C HIS A 14 5.62 4.02 -12.08
N GLU A 15 4.97 5.13 -11.73
CA GLU A 15 3.52 5.31 -11.87
C GLU A 15 3.10 5.41 -13.34
N ARG A 16 1.92 4.85 -13.67
CA ARG A 16 1.36 4.93 -15.03
C ARG A 16 1.01 6.34 -15.48
N TRP A 17 0.71 7.24 -14.54
CA TRP A 17 0.29 8.63 -14.78
C TRP A 17 1.41 9.66 -14.55
N GLY A 18 2.66 9.21 -14.41
CA GLY A 18 3.83 10.06 -14.19
C GLY A 18 4.33 10.05 -12.74
N ILE A 19 5.58 10.49 -12.54
CA ILE A 19 6.35 10.21 -11.32
C ILE A 19 5.83 10.87 -10.02
N VAL A 20 4.84 11.76 -10.08
CA VAL A 20 4.23 12.44 -8.91
C VAL A 20 2.73 12.24 -8.98
N HIS A 21 2.10 11.93 -7.85
CA HIS A 21 0.64 11.88 -7.77
C HIS A 21 0.06 13.30 -7.88
N PRO A 22 -0.88 13.58 -8.80
CA PRO A 22 -1.36 14.93 -9.06
C PRO A 22 -2.02 15.59 -7.84
N ASP A 23 -2.82 14.83 -7.09
CA ASP A 23 -3.52 15.34 -5.89
C ASP A 23 -2.63 15.36 -4.62
N TYR A 24 -1.46 14.69 -4.65
CA TYR A 24 -0.62 14.46 -3.47
C TYR A 24 0.87 14.69 -3.77
N PRO A 25 1.29 15.91 -4.10
CA PRO A 25 2.64 16.20 -4.61
C PRO A 25 3.71 16.31 -3.51
N PHE A 26 3.65 15.46 -2.47
CA PHE A 26 4.66 15.40 -1.41
C PHE A 26 5.70 14.28 -1.62
N GLU A 27 5.46 13.39 -2.57
CA GLU A 27 6.38 12.32 -2.94
C GLU A 27 6.43 12.03 -4.44
N TYR A 28 7.51 11.41 -4.87
CA TYR A 28 7.70 10.97 -6.25
C TYR A 28 8.31 9.57 -6.34
N SER A 29 7.93 8.81 -7.37
CA SER A 29 8.57 7.52 -7.66
C SER A 29 9.98 7.72 -8.21
N ASP A 30 10.96 7.06 -7.60
CA ASP A 30 12.35 7.03 -8.07
C ASP A 30 12.80 5.57 -8.22
N LYS A 31 13.19 5.17 -9.43
CA LYS A 31 13.70 3.82 -9.69
C LYS A 31 14.87 3.41 -8.79
N ARG A 32 15.65 4.38 -8.29
CA ARG A 32 16.77 4.13 -7.36
C ARG A 32 16.32 3.71 -5.97
N CYS A 33 15.02 3.78 -5.70
CA CYS A 33 14.38 3.29 -4.50
C CYS A 33 13.78 1.87 -4.68
N VAL A 34 14.00 1.24 -5.83
CA VAL A 34 13.63 -0.17 -6.08
C VAL A 34 14.90 -0.98 -6.30
N GLU A 35 15.03 -2.08 -5.59
CA GLU A 35 16.16 -3.00 -5.68
C GLU A 35 15.66 -4.44 -5.55
N VAL A 36 16.24 -5.35 -6.32
CA VAL A 36 16.08 -6.79 -6.08
C VAL A 36 17.40 -7.28 -5.51
N ARG A 37 17.37 -7.81 -4.30
CA ARG A 37 18.56 -8.32 -3.60
C ARG A 37 18.18 -9.53 -2.78
N ASP A 38 18.99 -10.58 -2.81
CA ASP A 38 18.79 -11.79 -2.01
C ASP A 38 17.38 -12.40 -2.17
N ASP A 39 16.84 -12.39 -3.40
CA ASP A 39 15.48 -12.87 -3.74
C ASP A 39 14.33 -12.05 -3.09
N GLU A 40 14.64 -10.88 -2.54
CA GLU A 40 13.68 -9.92 -2.01
C GLU A 40 13.51 -8.72 -2.96
N LEU A 41 12.28 -8.24 -3.12
CA LEU A 41 11.99 -6.94 -3.72
C LEU A 41 11.99 -5.88 -2.62
N ILE A 42 12.98 -5.00 -2.66
CA ILE A 42 13.21 -3.96 -1.66
C ILE A 42 12.69 -2.63 -2.22
N LEU A 43 11.66 -2.09 -1.57
CA LEU A 43 11.11 -0.76 -1.83
C LEU A 43 11.56 0.20 -0.73
N LYS A 44 12.25 1.26 -1.10
CA LYS A 44 12.83 2.24 -0.16
C LYS A 44 12.06 3.55 -0.22
N THR A 45 12.07 4.28 0.89
CA THR A 45 11.64 5.68 0.95
C THR A 45 12.79 6.52 1.48
N LYS A 46 13.03 7.68 0.86
CA LYS A 46 14.15 8.57 1.21
C LYS A 46 13.72 10.03 1.13
N TYR A 47 14.17 10.83 2.10
CA TYR A 47 14.15 12.28 1.96
C TYR A 47 15.16 12.69 0.87
N LYS A 48 14.65 13.25 -0.21
CA LYS A 48 15.44 13.64 -1.38
C LYS A 48 14.68 14.73 -2.15
N PRO A 49 14.69 15.96 -1.64
CA PRO A 49 13.98 17.07 -2.28
C PRO A 49 14.42 17.25 -3.73
N LYS A 50 13.42 17.41 -4.61
CA LYS A 50 13.63 17.56 -6.03
C LYS A 50 12.64 18.57 -6.59
N GLN A 51 13.15 19.52 -7.38
CA GLN A 51 12.27 20.37 -8.19
C GLN A 51 11.70 19.55 -9.34
N ILE A 52 10.37 19.47 -9.44
CA ILE A 52 9.65 18.76 -10.49
C ILE A 52 8.73 19.76 -11.19
N ALA A 53 8.83 19.83 -12.52
CA ALA A 53 8.00 20.72 -13.33
C ALA A 53 6.52 20.41 -13.11
N GLY A 54 5.71 21.45 -12.89
CA GLY A 54 4.28 21.34 -12.58
C GLY A 54 3.95 21.05 -11.11
N PHE A 55 4.91 20.62 -10.29
CA PHE A 55 4.68 20.23 -8.89
C PHE A 55 5.49 21.01 -7.85
N GLY A 56 6.52 21.74 -8.29
CA GLY A 56 7.37 22.49 -7.38
C GLY A 56 8.40 21.60 -6.69
N LEU A 57 8.68 21.88 -5.41
CA LEU A 57 9.62 21.12 -4.60
C LEU A 57 8.91 19.89 -3.99
N VAL A 58 9.29 18.70 -4.43
CA VAL A 58 8.74 17.43 -3.92
C VAL A 58 9.79 16.75 -3.02
N PRO A 59 9.53 16.58 -1.70
CA PRO A 59 10.56 16.23 -0.72
C PRO A 59 10.97 14.76 -0.67
N TYR A 60 10.05 13.81 -0.92
CA TYR A 60 10.31 12.39 -0.69
C TYR A 60 10.35 11.57 -1.98
N ALA A 61 11.33 10.68 -2.08
CA ALA A 61 11.42 9.68 -3.13
C ALA A 61 11.00 8.32 -2.57
N HIS A 62 10.13 7.59 -3.27
CA HIS A 62 9.74 6.23 -2.90
C HIS A 62 10.00 5.22 -4.02
N GLY A 63 10.07 3.93 -3.64
CA GLY A 63 10.09 2.80 -4.55
C GLY A 63 8.69 2.25 -4.74
N LYS A 64 8.32 2.02 -5.99
CA LYS A 64 7.06 1.36 -6.38
C LYS A 64 7.38 0.30 -7.43
N ALA A 65 6.64 -0.80 -7.41
CA ALA A 65 6.76 -1.86 -8.40
C ALA A 65 5.36 -2.33 -8.80
N ILE A 66 5.05 -2.24 -10.09
CA ILE A 66 3.76 -2.61 -10.66
C ILE A 66 3.97 -3.86 -11.51
N CYS A 67 3.32 -4.96 -11.16
CA CYS A 67 3.41 -6.20 -11.95
C CYS A 67 2.78 -5.99 -13.33
N MET A 68 3.50 -6.36 -14.39
CA MET A 68 3.01 -6.28 -15.77
C MET A 68 2.13 -7.48 -16.14
N ASP A 69 2.29 -8.58 -15.42
CA ASP A 69 1.52 -9.80 -15.62
C ASP A 69 0.19 -9.72 -14.88
N LYS A 70 -0.87 -10.22 -15.52
CA LYS A 70 -2.19 -10.33 -14.90
C LYS A 70 -2.21 -11.49 -13.92
N PHE A 71 -2.80 -11.26 -12.76
CA PHE A 71 -3.16 -12.32 -11.83
C PHE A 71 -4.54 -12.86 -12.19
N HIS A 72 -4.66 -14.19 -12.21
CA HIS A 72 -5.93 -14.90 -12.41
C HIS A 72 -6.43 -15.46 -11.07
N PHE A 73 -7.65 -15.99 -11.03
CA PHE A 73 -8.15 -16.70 -9.85
C PHE A 73 -7.16 -17.77 -9.38
N GLY A 74 -6.87 -17.77 -8.09
CA GLY A 74 -5.90 -18.66 -7.49
C GLY A 74 -5.43 -18.18 -6.12
N ASN A 75 -4.51 -18.92 -5.52
CA ASN A 75 -3.93 -18.59 -4.23
C ASN A 75 -2.57 -17.91 -4.42
N TYR A 76 -2.42 -16.72 -3.87
CA TYR A 76 -1.17 -15.96 -3.88
C TYR A 76 -0.74 -15.65 -2.46
N LYS A 77 0.55 -15.80 -2.18
CA LYS A 77 1.14 -15.49 -0.88
C LYS A 77 2.22 -14.44 -1.06
N ILE A 78 2.11 -13.37 -0.30
CA ILE A 78 3.15 -12.36 -0.17
C ILE A 78 3.64 -12.39 1.27
N VAL A 79 4.94 -12.53 1.46
CA VAL A 79 5.61 -12.39 2.75
C VAL A 79 6.42 -11.10 2.66
N CYS A 80 6.16 -10.17 3.57
CA CYS A 80 6.83 -8.88 3.57
C CYS A 80 7.24 -8.46 4.98
N LYS A 81 8.25 -7.59 5.05
CA LYS A 81 8.66 -6.91 6.29
C LYS A 81 8.35 -5.43 6.14
N LEU A 82 7.59 -4.88 7.07
CA LEU A 82 7.25 -3.46 7.04
C LEU A 82 8.50 -2.59 7.29
N PRO A 83 8.64 -1.45 6.60
CA PRO A 83 9.72 -0.49 6.84
C PRO A 83 9.55 0.24 8.18
N ILE A 84 10.67 0.69 8.76
CA ILE A 84 10.68 1.45 10.01
C ILE A 84 10.97 2.93 9.71
N GLY A 85 9.99 3.79 9.98
CA GLY A 85 10.10 5.24 9.79
C GLY A 85 8.83 5.95 10.22
N ASN A 86 8.91 7.27 10.35
CA ASN A 86 7.77 8.09 10.76
C ASN A 86 6.80 8.26 9.60
N TYR A 87 5.50 8.13 9.89
CA TYR A 87 4.41 8.43 8.95
C TYR A 87 4.55 7.73 7.58
N LEU A 88 5.01 6.48 7.59
CA LEU A 88 5.10 5.65 6.40
C LEU A 88 3.75 5.02 6.08
N TRP A 89 3.50 4.85 4.78
CA TRP A 89 2.34 4.16 4.22
C TRP A 89 2.77 3.13 3.18
N PRO A 90 3.41 2.01 3.58
CA PRO A 90 3.58 0.87 2.69
C PRO A 90 2.22 0.26 2.34
N ALA A 91 2.05 -0.11 1.07
CA ALA A 91 0.84 -0.75 0.57
C ALA A 91 1.15 -1.89 -0.41
N ILE A 92 0.29 -2.91 -0.40
CA ILE A 92 0.20 -3.98 -1.39
C ILE A 92 -1.25 -4.02 -1.83
N TRP A 93 -1.48 -3.68 -3.09
CA TRP A 93 -2.83 -3.56 -3.65
C TRP A 93 -2.85 -4.01 -5.11
N MET A 94 -4.05 -4.29 -5.58
CA MET A 94 -4.35 -4.75 -6.93
C MET A 94 -5.45 -3.89 -7.53
N TYR A 95 -5.40 -3.72 -8.84
CA TYR A 95 -6.42 -3.00 -9.60
C TYR A 95 -6.58 -3.62 -10.98
N ASP A 96 -7.68 -3.31 -11.67
CA ASP A 96 -7.88 -3.78 -13.03
C ASP A 96 -6.88 -3.15 -14.01
N HIS A 97 -6.34 -3.93 -14.94
CA HIS A 97 -5.32 -3.41 -15.86
C HIS A 97 -5.84 -2.31 -16.80
N LYS A 98 -7.15 -2.24 -17.04
CA LYS A 98 -7.79 -1.29 -17.96
C LYS A 98 -8.37 -0.08 -17.23
N THR A 99 -8.86 -0.25 -16.01
CA THR A 99 -9.53 0.83 -15.25
C THR A 99 -9.14 0.83 -13.78
N TRP A 100 -9.14 2.02 -13.18
CA TRP A 100 -9.06 2.21 -11.75
C TRP A 100 -9.99 3.35 -11.35
N PRO A 101 -10.86 3.19 -10.34
CA PRO A 101 -11.25 1.95 -9.62
C PRO A 101 -11.86 0.84 -10.55
N PRO A 102 -12.04 -0.42 -10.08
CA PRO A 102 -11.97 -0.94 -8.70
C PRO A 102 -10.56 -1.35 -8.22
N GLU A 103 -10.41 -1.48 -6.90
CA GLU A 103 -9.15 -1.82 -6.22
C GLU A 103 -9.35 -2.79 -5.06
N ILE A 104 -8.38 -3.69 -4.86
CA ILE A 104 -8.26 -4.61 -3.73
C ILE A 104 -6.96 -4.29 -3.00
N ASP A 105 -7.05 -3.71 -1.82
CA ASP A 105 -5.92 -3.52 -0.91
C ASP A 105 -5.75 -4.76 -0.06
N ILE A 106 -4.72 -5.54 -0.40
CA ILE A 106 -4.31 -6.72 0.36
C ILE A 106 -3.72 -6.28 1.70
N MET A 107 -2.97 -5.17 1.71
CA MET A 107 -2.40 -4.61 2.92
C MET A 107 -2.09 -3.12 2.74
N GLU A 108 -2.59 -2.31 3.65
CA GLU A 108 -2.12 -0.94 3.89
C GLU A 108 -1.69 -0.84 5.34
N ALA A 109 -0.49 -0.33 5.60
CA ALA A 109 -0.01 -0.12 6.96
C ALA A 109 0.40 1.32 7.18
N TYR A 110 0.09 1.86 8.36
CA TYR A 110 0.30 3.27 8.68
C TYR A 110 1.15 3.44 9.93
N SER A 111 2.39 3.88 9.79
CA SER A 111 3.24 4.16 10.95
C SER A 111 2.93 5.53 11.56
N ASN A 112 3.18 5.69 12.86
CA ASN A 112 3.01 6.93 13.59
C ASN A 112 4.33 7.73 13.68
N GLY A 113 4.31 8.85 14.40
CA GLY A 113 5.50 9.69 14.65
C GLY A 113 6.60 9.05 15.51
N PHE A 114 6.36 7.85 16.03
CA PHE A 114 7.30 7.03 16.80
C PHE A 114 7.80 5.82 16.01
N ARG A 115 7.69 5.86 14.67
CA ARG A 115 8.15 4.79 13.75
C ARG A 115 7.45 3.45 13.96
N SER A 116 6.27 3.45 14.59
CA SER A 116 5.54 2.25 14.95
C SER A 116 4.18 2.20 14.26
N TYR A 117 3.78 1.00 13.83
CA TYR A 117 2.44 0.74 13.32
C TYR A 117 1.42 0.51 14.45
N PHE A 118 1.90 0.43 15.69
CA PHE A 118 1.07 0.30 16.89
C PHE A 118 0.47 1.65 17.28
N ASN A 119 -0.83 1.71 17.49
CA ASN A 119 -1.57 2.92 17.80
C ASN A 119 -2.77 2.61 18.71
N ILE A 120 -2.69 3.07 19.97
CA ILE A 120 -3.80 3.03 20.92
C ILE A 120 -4.50 4.39 20.91
N ASN A 121 -5.81 4.38 20.75
CA ASN A 121 -6.63 5.57 20.79
C ASN A 121 -7.14 5.81 22.21
N PHE A 122 -6.63 6.84 22.90
CA PHE A 122 -7.11 7.24 24.22
C PHE A 122 -8.19 8.33 24.20
N ASN A 123 -8.57 8.81 23.01
CA ASN A 123 -9.46 9.97 22.86
C ASN A 123 -10.94 9.62 23.04
N SER A 124 -11.30 8.33 23.09
CA SER A 124 -12.66 7.90 23.42
C SER A 124 -12.65 6.49 23.99
N PHE A 125 -13.60 6.18 24.87
CA PHE A 125 -13.77 4.83 25.43
C PHE A 125 -13.96 3.79 24.32
N LYS A 126 -14.85 4.04 23.36
CA LYS A 126 -15.07 3.14 22.21
C LYS A 126 -13.82 3.00 21.35
N GLY A 127 -13.11 4.09 21.08
CA GLY A 127 -11.84 4.09 20.34
C GLY A 127 -10.77 3.27 21.05
N PHE A 128 -10.65 3.44 22.36
CA PHE A 128 -9.72 2.70 23.22
C PHE A 128 -9.94 1.21 23.12
N PHE A 129 -11.14 0.70 23.41
CA PHE A 129 -11.44 -0.74 23.30
C PHE A 129 -11.30 -1.27 21.87
N LYS A 130 -11.63 -0.48 20.84
CA LYS A 130 -11.40 -0.86 19.44
C LYS A 130 -9.92 -1.06 19.15
N THR A 131 -9.07 -0.10 19.54
CA THR A 131 -7.62 -0.20 19.35
C THR A 131 -6.94 -1.17 20.30
N LEU A 132 -7.56 -1.50 21.43
CA LEU A 132 -7.03 -2.51 22.35
C LEU A 132 -7.21 -3.92 21.77
N LYS A 133 -8.32 -4.16 21.06
CA LYS A 133 -8.54 -5.39 20.29
C LYS A 133 -7.56 -5.53 19.13
N ASN A 134 -7.33 -4.44 18.39
CA ASN A 134 -6.29 -4.41 17.38
C ASN A 134 -5.54 -3.08 17.35
N PRO A 135 -4.34 -3.04 17.94
CA PRO A 135 -3.56 -1.81 18.04
C PRO A 135 -2.73 -1.56 16.78
N TYR A 136 -2.58 -2.52 15.89
CA TYR A 136 -1.82 -2.32 14.66
C TYR A 136 -2.70 -1.64 13.60
N ARG A 137 -2.21 -0.53 13.05
CA ARG A 137 -2.83 0.14 11.89
C ARG A 137 -2.39 -0.54 10.61
N ILE A 138 -2.82 -1.79 10.46
CA ILE A 138 -2.63 -2.62 9.28
C ILE A 138 -4.03 -3.06 8.86
N GLU A 139 -4.43 -2.68 7.66
CA GLU A 139 -5.81 -2.76 7.17
C GLU A 139 -5.81 -3.39 5.77
N ALA A 140 -6.90 -4.07 5.42
CA ALA A 140 -7.23 -4.44 4.06
C ALA A 140 -8.48 -3.64 3.65
N ASN A 141 -8.58 -3.24 2.38
CA ASN A 141 -9.70 -2.47 1.87
C ASN A 141 -10.12 -2.84 0.43
N TYR A 142 -11.40 -2.71 0.11
CA TYR A 142 -11.93 -2.98 -1.22
C TYR A 142 -12.65 -1.74 -1.69
N HIS A 143 -12.17 -1.17 -2.77
CA HIS A 143 -12.66 0.07 -3.33
C HIS A 143 -13.44 -0.21 -4.61
N ILE A 144 -14.76 0.00 -4.55
CA ILE A 144 -15.62 -0.06 -5.74
C ILE A 144 -15.55 1.29 -6.47
N ASN A 145 -15.59 2.39 -5.72
CA ASN A 145 -15.50 3.76 -6.23
C ASN A 145 -14.37 4.52 -5.53
N LYS A 146 -13.95 5.64 -6.13
CA LYS A 146 -12.88 6.48 -5.57
C LYS A 146 -13.33 7.01 -4.20
N GLY A 147 -12.60 6.64 -3.14
CA GLY A 147 -12.90 7.06 -1.77
C GLY A 147 -14.01 6.27 -1.06
N GLU A 148 -14.64 5.30 -1.72
CA GLU A 148 -15.64 4.41 -1.11
C GLU A 148 -15.04 3.02 -0.90
N GLY A 149 -14.47 2.81 0.28
CA GLY A 149 -13.98 1.50 0.72
C GLY A 149 -15.05 0.74 1.49
N LEU A 150 -15.18 -0.56 1.24
CA LEU A 150 -16.05 -1.43 2.05
C LEU A 150 -15.44 -1.73 3.43
N GLY A 151 -14.12 -1.57 3.57
CA GLY A 151 -13.36 -1.81 4.79
C GLY A 151 -13.26 -3.29 5.15
N ALA A 152 -12.08 -3.71 5.61
CA ALA A 152 -11.93 -4.93 6.41
C ALA A 152 -11.59 -4.55 7.86
N ASP A 153 -11.91 -5.43 8.81
CA ASP A 153 -11.42 -5.27 10.17
C ASP A 153 -9.87 -5.30 10.18
N ARG A 154 -9.26 -4.49 11.05
CA ARG A 154 -7.79 -4.40 11.18
C ARG A 154 -7.19 -5.80 11.35
N ALA A 155 -6.08 -6.06 10.67
CA ALA A 155 -5.36 -7.33 10.63
C ALA A 155 -6.20 -8.59 10.29
N HIS A 156 -7.42 -8.42 9.78
CA HIS A 156 -8.17 -9.48 9.12
C HIS A 156 -7.99 -9.32 7.61
N LEU A 157 -7.39 -10.33 6.97
CA LEU A 157 -7.47 -10.51 5.51
C LEU A 157 -8.82 -11.18 5.21
N GLY A 158 -9.90 -10.40 5.27
CA GLY A 158 -11.25 -10.88 5.03
C GLY A 158 -12.23 -9.73 4.91
N TRP A 159 -13.10 -9.78 3.91
CA TRP A 159 -14.15 -8.80 3.66
C TRP A 159 -15.41 -9.24 4.41
N SER A 160 -15.96 -8.39 5.28
CA SER A 160 -17.36 -8.55 5.67
C SER A 160 -18.18 -7.52 4.91
N THR A 161 -18.97 -7.99 3.95
CA THR A 161 -20.04 -7.16 3.41
C THR A 161 -21.30 -7.51 4.18
N ASN A 162 -21.98 -6.52 4.75
CA ASN A 162 -23.34 -6.70 5.27
C ASN A 162 -24.33 -6.72 4.10
N LEU A 163 -24.14 -7.70 3.21
CA LEU A 163 -25.06 -8.05 2.16
C LEU A 163 -25.27 -9.55 2.30
N ASP A 164 -26.34 -9.88 3.02
CA ASP A 164 -26.97 -11.19 3.12
C ASP A 164 -26.14 -12.44 2.82
N LYS A 165 -25.78 -13.13 3.90
CA LYS A 165 -25.55 -14.57 4.03
C LYS A 165 -24.32 -15.16 3.29
N ASP A 166 -23.50 -15.78 4.13
CA ASP A 166 -22.48 -16.78 3.84
C ASP A 166 -21.20 -16.30 3.12
N LEU A 167 -20.22 -15.91 3.95
CA LEU A 167 -18.80 -16.11 3.64
C LEU A 167 -18.15 -16.80 4.84
N ILE A 168 -18.05 -18.13 4.75
CA ILE A 168 -17.14 -18.95 5.56
C ILE A 168 -15.80 -18.96 4.84
N PHE A 169 -14.70 -18.77 5.58
CA PHE A 169 -13.35 -19.09 5.11
C PHE A 169 -12.61 -19.89 6.19
N GLU A 170 -12.11 -21.06 5.79
CA GLU A 170 -11.00 -21.78 6.44
C GLU A 170 -9.65 -21.25 5.92
#